data_AF-A0A7S2SFX3-F1
#
_entry.id   AF-A0A7S2SFX3-F1
#
_cell.length_a   1.000
_cell.length_b   1.000
_cell.length_c   1.000
_cell.angle_alpha   90.00
_cell.angle_beta   90.00
_cell.angle_gamma   90.00
#
_symmetry.space_group_name_H-M   'P 1'
#
loop_
_entity.id
_entity.type
_entity.pdbx_description
1 polymer ?
#
loop_
_entity_poly.entity_id
_entity_poly.type
_entity_poly.pdbx_seq_one_letter_code
_entity_poly.pdbx_strand_id
1 'polypeptide(L)'
;EIPIRYGFFDNDFLVIVIHHIAFDGWSMKIFLGELAMVYENFSMNTVCCTLPTLDIQYLDYACWERTQQFEDSLEFWARTLEGLEILNLHGDYPRPKNVDYIGATVCK
;
A
#
# COMPACT_ATOMS: atom_id res chain seq x y z
N GLU A 1 4.39 -0.42 -7.84
CA GLU A 1 4.16 0.95 -7.34
C GLU A 1 2.74 1.33 -7.69
N ILE A 2 1.95 1.88 -6.75
CA ILE A 2 0.63 2.43 -7.10
C ILE A 2 0.79 3.93 -7.33
N PRO A 3 0.57 4.41 -8.57
CA PRO A 3 0.51 5.84 -8.84
C PRO A 3 -0.82 6.40 -8.33
N ILE A 4 -0.76 7.32 -7.38
CA ILE A 4 -1.92 8.05 -6.89
C ILE A 4 -1.97 9.38 -7.66
N ARG A 5 -3.08 9.62 -8.37
CA ARG A 5 -3.34 10.91 -9.03
C ARG A 5 -4.35 11.69 -8.20
N TYR A 6 -4.02 12.93 -7.86
CA TYR A 6 -4.93 13.83 -7.19
C TYR A 6 -4.97 15.17 -7.95
N GLY A 7 -6.19 15.62 -8.26
CA GLY A 7 -6.43 16.93 -8.87
C GLY A 7 -6.54 17.96 -7.76
N PHE A 8 -5.69 18.98 -7.78
CA PHE A 8 -5.73 20.06 -6.79
C PHE A 8 -6.48 21.29 -7.30
N PHE A 9 -6.40 21.57 -8.61
CA PHE A 9 -7.03 22.72 -9.26
C PHE A 9 -7.54 22.34 -10.66
N ASP A 10 -8.37 23.18 -11.28
CA ASP A 10 -9.05 22.90 -12.55
C ASP A 10 -8.12 22.47 -13.71
N ASN A 11 -6.81 22.78 -13.64
CA ASN A 11 -5.83 22.42 -14.67
C ASN A 11 -4.51 21.79 -14.15
N ASP A 12 -4.35 21.56 -12.84
CA ASP A 12 -3.10 21.08 -12.27
C ASP A 12 -3.26 19.70 -11.58
N PHE A 13 -2.32 18.81 -11.87
CA PHE A 13 -2.28 17.45 -11.32
C PHE A 13 -1.02 17.23 -10.51
N LEU A 14 -1.19 16.65 -9.32
CA LEU A 14 -0.09 16.08 -8.56
C LEU A 14 -0.20 14.55 -8.63
N VAL A 15 0.91 13.91 -9.00
CA VAL A 15 1.03 12.46 -9.01
C VAL A 15 2.03 12.07 -7.93
N ILE A 16 1.59 11.25 -7.00
CA ILE A 16 2.42 10.74 -5.90
C ILE A 16 2.55 9.23 -6.09
N VAL A 17 3.79 8.75 -6.17
CA VAL A 17 4.10 7.33 -6.32
C VAL A 17 4.84 6.88 -5.07
N ILE A 18 4.25 5.92 -4.35
CA ILE A 18 4.84 5.36 -3.13
C ILE A 18 5.04 3.86 -3.34
N HIS A 19 6.16 3.34 -2.85
CA HIS A 19 6.43 1.92 -2.89
C HIS A 19 5.51 1.17 -1.92
N HIS A 20 4.88 0.08 -2.37
CA HIS A 20 3.87 -0.64 -1.59
C HIS A 20 4.34 -1.23 -0.27
N ILE A 21 5.64 -1.48 -0.15
CA ILE A 21 6.23 -1.98 1.09
C ILE A 21 5.98 -1.05 2.29
N ALA A 22 5.74 0.24 2.03
CA ALA A 22 5.51 1.26 3.04
C ALA A 22 4.08 1.81 3.04
N PHE A 23 3.18 1.29 2.20
CA PHE A 23 1.90 1.95 1.95
C PHE A 23 0.80 1.00 1.48
N ASP A 24 -0.36 1.11 2.13
CA ASP A 24 -1.57 0.35 1.84
C ASP A 24 -2.79 1.28 1.61
N GLY A 25 -3.96 0.66 1.40
CA GLY A 25 -5.20 1.41 1.17
C GLY A 25 -5.64 2.25 2.37
N TRP A 26 -5.28 1.85 3.60
CA TRP A 26 -5.63 2.61 4.80
C TRP A 26 -4.74 3.85 4.95
N SER A 27 -3.44 3.67 4.75
CA SER A 27 -2.41 4.72 4.80
C SER A 27 -2.72 5.85 3.82
N MET A 28 -3.28 5.52 2.65
CA MET A 28 -3.68 6.49 1.64
C MET A 28 -4.69 7.52 2.15
N LYS A 29 -5.71 7.08 2.90
CA LYS A 29 -6.73 7.98 3.42
C LYS A 29 -6.16 8.95 4.45
N ILE A 30 -5.31 8.45 5.34
CA ILE A 30 -4.65 9.26 6.38
C ILE A 30 -3.75 10.31 5.71
N PHE A 31 -2.85 9.86 4.83
CA PHE A 31 -1.90 10.72 4.14
C PHE A 31 -2.57 11.82 3.32
N LEU A 32 -3.61 11.51 2.54
CA LEU A 32 -4.30 12.53 1.73
C LEU A 32 -5.03 13.55 2.62
N GLY A 33 -5.60 13.11 3.74
CA GLY A 33 -6.22 14.02 4.72
C GLY A 33 -5.21 14.96 5.37
N GLU A 34 -4.08 14.43 5.82
CA GLU A 34 -3.00 15.22 6.42
C GLU A 34 -2.36 16.17 5.41
N LEU A 35 -2.13 15.70 4.17
CA LEU A 35 -1.59 16.53 3.09
C LEU A 35 -2.52 17.71 2.78
N ALA A 36 -3.83 17.46 2.63
CA ALA A 36 -4.80 18.53 2.37
C ALA A 36 -4.84 19.55 3.52
N MET A 37 -4.89 19.07 4.77
CA MET A 37 -4.91 19.93 5.95
C MET A 37 -3.65 20.81 6.06
N VAL A 38 -2.47 20.21 5.89
CA VAL A 38 -1.19 20.95 5.97
C VAL A 38 -1.08 21.95 4.82
N TYR A 39 -1.48 21.55 3.62
CA TYR A 39 -1.46 22.42 2.44
C TYR A 39 -2.38 23.63 2.59
N GLU A 40 -3.62 23.43 3.07
CA GLU A 40 -4.58 24.51 3.32
C GLU A 40 -4.04 25.52 4.34
N ASN A 41 -3.53 25.04 5.48
CA ASN A 41 -2.96 25.91 6.52
C ASN A 41 -1.76 26.73 6.00
N PHE A 42 -0.90 26.10 5.20
CA PHE A 42 0.23 26.79 4.57
C PHE A 42 -0.25 27.86 3.58
N SER A 43 -1.28 27.58 2.79
CA SER A 43 -1.83 28.53 1.81
C SER A 43 -2.44 29.78 2.47
N MET A 44 -2.94 29.66 3.69
CA MET A 44 -3.56 30.75 4.45
C MET A 44 -2.56 31.58 5.29
N ASN A 45 -1.26 31.30 5.23
CA ASN A 45 -0.23 31.89 6.11
C ASN A 45 -0.54 31.76 7.61
N THR A 46 -1.33 30.76 7.99
CA THR A 46 -1.60 30.42 9.39
C THR A 46 -0.37 29.68 9.96
N VAL A 47 -0.15 29.76 11.27
CA VAL A 47 0.98 29.09 11.96
C VAL A 47 1.10 27.64 11.50
N CYS A 48 2.34 27.15 11.29
CA CYS A 48 2.64 25.78 10.87
C CYS A 48 1.71 24.77 11.53
N CYS A 49 0.89 24.11 10.72
CA CYS A 49 0.09 22.97 11.18
C CYS A 49 1.05 21.87 11.63
N THR A 50 1.15 21.66 12.94
CA THR A 50 1.90 20.54 13.50
C THR A 50 0.99 19.33 13.59
N LEU A 51 1.32 18.28 12.83
CA LEU A 51 0.67 16.98 12.99
C LEU A 51 0.94 16.44 14.40
N PRO A 52 -0.02 15.70 14.99
CA PRO A 52 0.21 15.04 16.26
C PRO A 52 1.38 14.08 16.15
N THR A 53 2.22 14.04 17.17
CA THR A 53 3.27 13.03 17.27
C THR A 53 2.64 11.65 17.40
N LEU A 54 3.09 10.70 16.59
CA LEU A 54 2.65 9.32 16.70
C LEU A 54 3.39 8.63 17.84
N ASP A 55 2.63 8.14 18.83
CA ASP A 55 3.16 7.39 19.97
C ASP A 55 3.76 6.03 19.56
N ILE A 56 3.34 5.50 18.40
CA ILE A 56 3.76 4.21 17.85
C ILE A 56 4.22 4.42 16.42
N GLN A 57 5.43 3.96 16.11
CA GLN A 57 5.97 3.91 14.75
C GLN A 57 5.82 2.50 14.15
N TYR A 58 5.90 2.39 12.82
CA TYR A 58 5.81 1.08 12.16
C TYR A 58 6.93 0.11 12.60
N LEU A 59 8.10 0.63 13.00
CA LEU A 59 9.16 -0.17 13.60
C LEU A 59 8.70 -0.87 14.88
N ASP A 60 7.99 -0.15 15.75
CA ASP A 60 7.48 -0.69 17.01
C ASP A 60 6.45 -1.79 16.75
N TYR A 61 5.58 -1.57 15.76
CA TYR A 61 4.62 -2.56 15.28
C TYR A 61 5.33 -3.82 14.75
N ALA A 62 6.34 -3.69 13.89
CA ALA A 62 7.07 -4.81 13.34
C ALA A 62 7.85 -5.61 14.41
N CYS A 63 8.40 -4.92 15.41
CA CYS A 63 9.02 -5.56 16.57
C CYS A 63 7.99 -6.31 17.42
N TRP A 64 6.82 -5.71 17.66
CA TRP A 64 5.73 -6.33 18.40
C TRP A 64 5.18 -7.58 17.69
N GLU A 65 4.98 -7.52 16.38
CA GLU A 65 4.47 -8.64 15.56
C GLU A 65 5.37 -9.89 15.71
N ARG A 66 6.70 -9.70 15.76
CA ARG A 66 7.66 -10.81 15.95
C ARG A 66 7.57 -11.49 17.30
N THR A 67 6.97 -10.84 18.31
CA THR A 67 6.77 -11.44 19.63
C THR A 67 5.47 -12.25 19.71
N GLN A 68 4.61 -12.17 18.69
CA GLN A 68 3.35 -12.90 18.67
C GLN A 68 3.59 -14.40 18.41
N GLN A 69 2.81 -15.22 19.09
CA GLN A 69 2.76 -16.67 18.90
C GLN A 69 1.66 -16.99 17.89
N PHE A 70 1.99 -17.80 16.88
CA PHE A 70 1.10 -18.11 15.77
C PHE A 70 0.81 -19.62 15.65
N GLU A 71 1.26 -20.45 16.59
CA GLU A 71 1.21 -21.91 16.52
C GLU A 71 -0.21 -22.43 16.25
N ASP A 72 -1.22 -21.97 17.01
CA ASP A 72 -2.62 -22.37 16.82
C ASP A 72 -3.17 -21.92 15.45
N SER A 73 -2.77 -20.73 15.01
CA SER A 73 -3.15 -20.21 13.69
C SER A 73 -2.51 -21.02 12.57
N LEU A 74 -1.25 -21.41 12.74
CA LEU A 74 -0.52 -22.23 11.79
C LEU A 74 -1.13 -23.62 11.67
N GLU A 75 -1.46 -24.28 12.78
CA GLU A 75 -2.14 -25.58 12.75
C GLU A 75 -3.50 -25.48 12.05
N PHE A 76 -4.28 -24.45 12.40
CA PHE A 76 -5.56 -24.19 11.75
C PHE A 76 -5.42 -24.02 10.23
N TRP A 77 -4.52 -23.16 9.77
CA TRP A 77 -4.34 -22.88 8.34
C TRP A 77 -3.73 -24.07 7.60
N ALA A 78 -2.81 -24.81 8.21
CA ALA A 78 -2.25 -26.03 7.62
C ALA A 78 -3.34 -27.05 7.33
N ARG A 79 -4.24 -27.30 8.30
CA ARG A 79 -5.38 -28.21 8.10
C ARG A 79 -6.41 -27.64 7.12
N THR A 80 -6.67 -26.33 7.16
CA THR A 80 -7.70 -25.68 6.33
C THR A 80 -7.31 -25.66 4.85
N LEU A 81 -6.02 -25.51 4.56
CA LEU A 81 -5.48 -25.45 3.21
C LEU A 81 -5.02 -26.84 2.72
N GLU A 82 -5.24 -27.90 3.50
CA GLU A 82 -4.89 -29.26 3.11
C GLU A 82 -5.68 -29.69 1.87
N GLY A 83 -4.98 -30.15 0.83
CA GLY A 83 -5.59 -30.57 -0.42
C GLY A 83 -6.12 -29.43 -1.29
N LEU A 84 -5.84 -28.16 -0.95
CA LEU A 84 -6.30 -27.02 -1.75
C LEU A 84 -5.53 -26.96 -3.08
N GLU A 85 -6.26 -27.10 -4.18
CA GLU A 85 -5.69 -26.98 -5.52
C GLU A 85 -5.44 -25.51 -5.86
N ILE A 86 -4.29 -25.23 -6.48
CA ILE A 86 -3.97 -23.88 -6.96
C ILE A 86 -5.00 -23.48 -8.01
N LEU A 87 -5.65 -22.34 -7.80
CA LEU A 87 -6.61 -21.79 -8.75
C LEU A 87 -5.93 -21.58 -10.12
N ASN A 88 -6.34 -22.38 -11.09
CA ASN A 88 -5.84 -22.30 -12.46
C ASN A 88 -6.83 -21.53 -13.34
N LEU A 89 -6.71 -20.21 -13.34
CA LEU A 89 -7.48 -19.36 -14.23
C LEU A 89 -6.91 -19.46 -15.65
N HIS A 90 -7.79 -19.59 -16.64
CA HIS A 90 -7.40 -19.50 -18.04
C HIS A 90 -6.90 -18.08 -18.35
N GLY A 91 -5.59 -17.93 -18.50
CA GLY A 91 -4.96 -16.74 -19.06
C GLY A 91 -4.67 -16.91 -20.56
N ASP A 92 -4.41 -15.80 -21.24
CA ASP A 92 -4.05 -15.80 -22.68
C ASP A 92 -2.71 -16.49 -22.96
N TYR A 93 -1.82 -16.52 -21.95
CA TYR A 93 -0.47 -17.09 -22.03
C TYR A 93 -0.18 -17.99 -20.82
N PRO A 94 0.69 -19.00 -20.97
CA PRO A 94 1.11 -19.84 -19.84
C PRO A 94 1.87 -19.01 -18.80
N ARG A 95 1.68 -19.33 -17.52
CA ARG A 95 2.43 -18.68 -16.42
C ARG A 95 3.94 -18.95 -16.60
N PRO A 96 4.80 -17.92 -16.66
CA PRO A 96 6.24 -18.10 -16.83
C PRO A 96 6.85 -18.70 -15.55
N LYS A 97 7.93 -19.49 -15.70
CA LYS A 97 8.65 -20.11 -14.57
C LYS A 97 9.37 -19.08 -13.70
N ASN A 98 9.88 -18.02 -14.31
CA ASN A 98 10.50 -16.89 -13.63
C ASN A 98 9.60 -15.68 -13.85
N VAL A 99 9.29 -14.97 -12.78
CA VAL A 99 8.59 -13.68 -12.90
C VAL A 99 9.59 -12.66 -13.41
N ASP A 100 9.32 -12.11 -14.59
CA ASP A 100 9.90 -10.87 -15.04
C ASP A 100 8.80 -9.79 -15.12
N TYR A 101 9.19 -8.53 -14.97
CA TYR A 101 8.27 -7.40 -15.06
C TYR A 101 8.27 -6.79 -16.47
N ILE A 102 8.77 -7.53 -17.46
CA ILE A 102 8.93 -7.04 -18.82
C ILE A 102 7.60 -7.29 -19.54
N GLY A 103 6.80 -6.23 -19.70
CA GLY A 103 5.61 -6.29 -20.53
C GLY A 103 5.96 -6.50 -22.01
N ALA A 104 5.11 -7.21 -22.74
CA ALA A 104 5.19 -7.21 -24.20
C ALA A 104 4.84 -5.83 -24.74
N THR A 105 5.63 -5.30 -25.68
CA THR A 105 5.25 -4.09 -26.42
C THR A 105 4.15 -4.48 -27.41
N VAL A 106 2.90 -4.09 -27.12
CA VAL A 106 1.77 -4.31 -28.03
C VAL A 106 1.63 -3.07 -28.91
N CYS A 107 2.24 -3.08 -30.10
CA CYS A 107 1.93 -2.10 -31.13
C CYS A 107 0.54 -2.43 -31.71
N LYS A 108 -0.39 -1.47 -31.65
CA LYS A 108 -1.62 -1.50 -32.47
C LYS A 108 -1.35 -0.84 -33.80
#